data_AF-A0A8T5FTD7-F1
#
_entry.id   AF-A0A8T5FTD7-F1
#
_cell.length_a   1.000
_cell.length_b   1.000
_cell.length_c   1.000
_cell.angle_alpha   90.00
_cell.angle_beta   90.00
_cell.angle_gamma   90.00
#
_symmetry.space_group_name_H-M   'P 1'
#
loop_
_entity.id
_entity.type
_entity.pdbx_description
1 polymer ?
#
loop_
_entity_poly.entity_id
_entity_poly.type
_entity_poly.pdbx_seq_one_letter_code
_entity_poly.pdbx_strand_id
1 'polypeptide(L)'
;MVDVKDFLRDYAQKEGLFKDKKVLQSNYTPENVPYREDQINSLAGILAPSLRMERPSNIFLYGKTGTGKTLAVKHVTNQIAEVAKESNLNLKIIYLNCKLKRVADTEYRLIAQICREMGH
;
A
#
# COMPACT_ATOMS: atom_id res chain seq x y z
N MET A 1 -38.50 -20.88 9.81
CA MET A 1 -37.38 -20.01 10.19
C MET A 1 -36.13 -20.78 9.83
N VAL A 2 -35.36 -20.36 8.82
CA VAL A 2 -34.17 -21.11 8.39
C VAL A 2 -33.11 -20.96 9.47
N ASP A 3 -32.59 -22.06 10.00
CA ASP A 3 -31.47 -22.02 10.95
C ASP A 3 -30.26 -21.41 10.24
N VAL A 4 -29.70 -20.36 10.84
CA VAL A 4 -28.51 -19.66 10.33
C VAL A 4 -27.36 -20.65 10.10
N LYS A 5 -27.26 -21.70 10.92
CA LYS A 5 -26.23 -22.74 10.77
C LYS A 5 -26.37 -23.51 9.46
N ASP A 6 -27.59 -23.79 9.03
CA ASP A 6 -27.84 -24.56 7.80
C ASP A 6 -27.53 -23.70 6.56
N PHE A 7 -27.88 -22.42 6.58
CA PHE A 7 -27.49 -21.47 5.53
C PHE A 7 -25.96 -21.34 5.39
N LEU A 8 -25.23 -21.23 6.51
CA LEU A 8 -23.77 -21.08 6.48
C LEU A 8 -23.06 -22.35 5.99
N ARG A 9 -23.59 -23.54 6.31
CA ARG A 9 -23.06 -24.82 5.79
C ARG A 9 -23.24 -24.93 4.28
N ASP A 10 -24.43 -24.59 3.77
CA ASP A 10 -24.71 -24.59 2.33
C ASP A 10 -23.80 -23.59 1.58
N TYR A 11 -23.59 -22.41 2.15
CA TYR A 11 -22.67 -21.41 1.59
C TYR A 11 -21.22 -21.90 1.55
N ALA A 12 -20.75 -22.59 2.60
CA ALA A 12 -19.38 -23.08 2.69
C ALA A 12 -19.07 -24.24 1.73
N GLN A 13 -20.07 -25.05 1.37
CA GLN A 13 -19.91 -26.17 0.44
C GLN A 13 -20.05 -25.77 -1.04
N LYS A 14 -20.49 -24.55 -1.32
CA LYS A 14 -20.74 -24.08 -2.68
C LYS A 14 -19.42 -23.81 -3.41
N GLU A 15 -19.17 -24.49 -4.52
CA GLU A 15 -18.02 -24.19 -5.38
C GLU A 15 -18.11 -22.76 -5.94
N GLY A 16 -17.00 -22.03 -5.85
CA GLY A 16 -16.90 -20.67 -6.34
C GLY A 16 -16.43 -20.60 -7.79
N LEU A 17 -16.98 -19.65 -8.56
CA LEU A 17 -16.52 -19.36 -9.94
C LEU A 17 -15.06 -18.89 -10.01
N PHE A 18 -14.55 -18.28 -8.94
CA PHE A 18 -13.24 -17.67 -8.90
C PHE A 18 -12.27 -18.53 -8.08
N LYS A 19 -11.08 -18.79 -8.62
CA LYS A 19 -9.99 -19.44 -7.89
C LYS A 19 -9.50 -18.58 -6.71
N ASP A 20 -9.34 -17.29 -6.93
CA ASP A 20 -9.09 -16.31 -5.87
C ASP A 20 -9.82 -15.00 -6.20
N LYS A 21 -10.75 -14.58 -5.35
CA LYS A 21 -11.47 -13.30 -5.50
C LYS A 21 -10.64 -12.11 -5.03
N LYS A 22 -9.62 -12.33 -4.19
CA LYS A 22 -8.82 -11.26 -3.57
C LYS A 22 -8.05 -10.46 -4.61
N VAL A 23 -7.59 -11.11 -5.68
CA VAL A 23 -6.85 -10.45 -6.77
C VAL A 23 -7.66 -9.38 -7.51
N LEU A 24 -8.99 -9.46 -7.45
CA LEU A 24 -9.90 -8.48 -8.05
C LEU A 24 -10.24 -7.31 -7.12
N GLN A 25 -9.81 -7.37 -5.86
CA GLN A 25 -10.08 -6.30 -4.91
C GLN A 25 -9.19 -5.09 -5.19
N SER A 26 -9.73 -3.89 -4.99
CA SER A 26 -9.02 -2.63 -5.25
C SER A 26 -7.81 -2.38 -4.35
N ASN A 27 -7.68 -3.12 -3.25
CA ASN A 27 -6.56 -3.10 -2.32
C ASN A 27 -5.49 -4.16 -2.64
N TYR A 28 -5.72 -5.02 -3.63
CA TYR A 28 -4.72 -6.00 -4.06
C TYR A 28 -3.51 -5.30 -4.68
N THR A 29 -2.33 -5.70 -4.25
CA THR A 29 -1.05 -5.22 -4.78
C THR A 29 -0.36 -6.43 -5.42
N PRO A 30 -0.31 -6.55 -6.76
CA PRO A 30 0.42 -7.63 -7.40
C PRO A 30 1.92 -7.56 -7.11
N GLU A 31 2.58 -8.72 -7.16
CA GLU A 31 4.04 -8.81 -7.04
C GLU A 31 4.75 -8.06 -8.16
N ASN A 32 4.25 -8.17 -9.40
CA ASN A 32 4.76 -7.45 -10.55
C ASN A 32 3.76 -6.40 -11.03
N VAL A 33 4.23 -5.18 -11.28
CA VAL A 33 3.42 -4.10 -11.85
C VAL A 33 3.83 -3.90 -13.31
N PRO A 34 3.13 -4.53 -14.27
CA PRO A 34 3.54 -4.50 -15.67
C PRO A 34 3.42 -3.09 -16.28
N TYR A 35 4.28 -2.79 -17.26
CA TYR A 35 4.30 -1.52 -18.02
C TYR A 35 4.58 -0.28 -17.15
N ARG A 36 5.25 -0.48 -16.01
CA ARG A 36 5.62 0.56 -15.05
C ARG A 36 7.08 0.50 -14.64
N GLU A 37 7.88 -0.33 -15.31
CA GLU A 37 9.26 -0.64 -14.97
C GLU A 37 10.11 0.64 -14.88
N ASP A 38 10.04 1.51 -15.89
CA ASP A 38 10.79 2.77 -15.90
C ASP A 38 10.43 3.71 -14.74
N GLN A 39 9.14 3.83 -14.42
CA GLN A 39 8.71 4.69 -13.32
C GLN A 39 9.05 4.09 -11.96
N ILE A 40 8.98 2.76 -11.83
CA ILE A 40 9.40 2.03 -10.63
C ILE A 40 10.89 2.20 -10.40
N ASN A 41 11.72 2.03 -11.44
CA ASN A 41 13.16 2.22 -11.37
C ASN A 41 13.53 3.66 -11.01
N SER A 42 12.83 4.65 -11.60
CA SER A 42 13.04 6.06 -11.27
C SER A 42 12.67 6.37 -9.81
N LEU A 43 11.50 5.90 -9.34
CA LEU A 43 11.07 6.02 -7.94
C LEU A 43 12.07 5.38 -6.99
N ALA A 44 12.49 4.14 -7.29
CA ALA A 44 13.44 3.40 -6.48
C ALA A 44 14.80 4.12 -6.42
N GLY A 45 15.31 4.62 -7.55
CA GLY A 45 16.56 5.37 -7.59
C GLY A 45 16.54 6.63 -6.74
N ILE A 46 15.42 7.38 -6.74
CA ILE A 46 15.28 8.59 -5.93
C ILE A 46 15.17 8.26 -4.43
N LEU A 47 14.51 7.16 -4.07
CA LEU A 47 14.29 6.75 -2.68
C LEU A 47 15.43 5.90 -2.11
N ALA A 48 16.28 5.31 -2.94
CA ALA A 48 17.38 4.43 -2.53
C ALA A 48 18.31 5.01 -1.45
N PRO A 49 18.63 6.33 -1.40
CA PRO A 49 19.43 6.90 -0.31
C PRO A 49 18.87 6.62 1.10
N SER A 50 17.56 6.39 1.23
CA SER A 50 16.94 6.03 2.51
C SER A 50 17.49 4.72 3.12
N LEU A 51 17.95 3.79 2.29
CA LEU A 51 18.60 2.54 2.74
C LEU A 51 20.01 2.77 3.29
N ARG A 52 20.60 3.95 3.04
CA ARG A 52 21.87 4.38 3.65
C ARG A 52 21.64 5.31 4.84
N MET A 53 20.40 5.44 5.31
CA MET A 53 19.98 6.43 6.32
C MET A 53 20.27 7.88 5.90
N GLU A 54 20.40 8.12 4.59
CA GLU A 54 20.53 9.45 4.00
C GLU A 54 19.15 9.99 3.62
N ARG A 55 19.04 11.31 3.49
CA ARG A 55 17.78 11.96 3.10
C ARG A 55 17.55 11.81 1.59
N PRO A 56 16.51 11.10 1.13
CA PRO A 56 16.15 11.06 -0.28
C PRO A 56 15.51 12.39 -0.73
N SER A 57 15.45 12.60 -2.06
CA SER A 57 14.76 13.75 -2.63
C SER A 57 13.24 13.62 -2.54
N ASN A 58 12.53 14.74 -2.41
CA ASN A 58 11.07 14.78 -2.45
C ASN A 58 10.56 14.43 -3.86
N ILE A 59 9.45 13.69 -3.94
CA ILE A 59 8.84 13.25 -5.20
C ILE A 59 7.40 13.76 -5.28
N PHE A 60 7.03 14.34 -6.42
CA PHE A 60 5.65 14.71 -6.73
C PHE A 60 5.16 13.94 -7.96
N LEU A 61 4.18 13.06 -7.77
CA LEU A 61 3.62 12.21 -8.83
C LEU A 61 2.24 12.70 -9.26
N TYR A 62 2.05 12.90 -10.56
CA TYR A 62 0.78 13.39 -11.14
C TYR A 62 0.28 12.51 -12.30
N GLY A 63 -1.00 12.63 -12.62
CA GLY A 63 -1.64 11.97 -13.77
C GLY A 63 -3.09 11.56 -13.49
N LYS A 64 -3.77 10.99 -14.49
CA LYS A 64 -5.19 10.58 -14.40
C LYS A 64 -5.44 9.55 -13.30
N THR A 65 -6.66 9.48 -12.77
CA THR A 65 -7.06 8.45 -11.80
C THR A 65 -7.03 7.05 -12.45
N GLY A 66 -6.77 6.00 -11.67
CA GLY A 66 -6.72 4.63 -12.17
C GLY A 66 -5.43 4.25 -12.92
N THR A 67 -4.47 5.18 -13.11
CA THR A 67 -3.22 4.89 -13.84
C THR A 67 -2.16 4.15 -13.00
N GLY A 68 -2.50 3.62 -11.82
CA GLY A 68 -1.54 2.84 -11.02
C GLY A 68 -0.47 3.64 -10.26
N LYS A 69 -0.61 4.96 -10.06
CA LYS A 69 0.34 5.77 -9.27
C LYS A 69 0.52 5.25 -7.84
N THR A 70 -0.58 5.08 -7.12
CA THR A 70 -0.57 4.55 -5.76
C THR A 70 0.01 3.15 -5.71
N LEU A 71 -0.27 2.34 -6.74
CA LEU A 71 0.24 0.98 -6.84
C LEU A 71 1.77 0.97 -6.98
N ALA A 72 2.32 1.77 -7.90
CA ALA A 72 3.76 1.87 -8.11
C ALA A 72 4.50 2.35 -6.86
N VAL A 73 3.97 3.37 -6.17
CA VAL A 73 4.56 3.86 -4.91
C VAL A 73 4.56 2.77 -3.85
N LYS A 74 3.41 2.11 -3.63
CA LYS A 74 3.30 1.03 -2.63
C LYS A 74 4.26 -0.11 -2.94
N HIS A 75 4.36 -0.51 -4.20
CA HIS A 75 5.26 -1.56 -4.64
C HIS A 75 6.73 -1.20 -4.28
N VAL A 76 7.21 -0.02 -4.69
CA VAL A 76 8.58 0.43 -4.39
C VAL A 76 8.82 0.54 -2.88
N THR A 77 7.89 1.13 -2.12
CA THR A 77 8.06 1.27 -0.67
C THR A 77 8.05 -0.08 0.05
N ASN A 78 7.27 -1.05 -0.41
CA ASN A 78 7.27 -2.40 0.17
C ASN A 78 8.63 -3.08 -0.06
N GLN A 79 9.18 -2.98 -1.26
CA GLN A 79 10.52 -3.48 -1.58
C GLN A 79 11.60 -2.82 -0.71
N ILE A 80 11.53 -1.50 -0.50
CA ILE A 80 12.44 -0.79 0.41
C ILE A 80 12.29 -1.30 1.85
N ALA A 81 11.07 -1.53 2.33
CA ALA A 81 10.83 -2.06 3.67
C ALA A 81 11.37 -3.50 3.84
N GLU A 82 11.23 -4.34 2.82
CA GLU A 82 11.80 -5.70 2.80
C GLU A 82 13.32 -5.66 2.90
N VAL A 83 13.98 -4.90 2.02
CA VAL A 83 15.45 -4.74 2.02
C VAL A 83 15.95 -4.12 3.33
N ALA A 84 15.23 -3.14 3.89
CA ALA A 84 15.57 -2.54 5.17
C ALA A 84 15.50 -3.56 6.32
N LYS A 85 14.49 -4.43 6.32
CA LYS A 85 14.35 -5.50 7.31
C LYS A 85 15.47 -6.53 7.19
N GLU A 86 15.81 -6.95 5.98
CA GLU A 86 16.92 -7.88 5.71
C GLU A 86 18.28 -7.30 6.16
N SER A 87 18.45 -5.99 5.99
CA SER A 87 19.67 -5.27 6.36
C SER A 87 19.66 -4.79 7.83
N ASN A 88 18.65 -5.15 8.62
CA ASN A 88 18.45 -4.72 10.01
C ASN A 88 18.53 -3.18 10.20
N LEU A 89 17.97 -2.43 9.26
CA LEU A 89 17.91 -0.98 9.28
C LEU A 89 16.65 -0.49 9.99
N ASN A 90 16.79 0.53 10.84
CA ASN A 90 15.66 1.19 11.48
C ASN A 90 15.00 2.21 10.53
N LEU A 91 14.30 1.71 9.51
CA LEU A 91 13.59 2.53 8.54
C LEU A 91 12.08 2.32 8.67
N LYS A 92 11.36 3.38 9.02
CA LYS A 92 9.89 3.38 9.10
C LYS A 92 9.28 4.08 7.89
N ILE A 93 8.40 3.38 7.19
CA ILE A 93 7.62 3.93 6.08
C ILE A 93 6.19 4.16 6.54
N ILE A 94 5.68 5.37 6.33
CA ILE A 94 4.34 5.78 6.73
C ILE A 94 3.53 6.09 5.47
N TYR A 95 2.37 5.43 5.32
CA TYR A 95 1.43 5.69 4.23
C TYR A 95 0.20 6.43 4.74
N LEU A 96 -0.12 7.59 4.15
CA LEU A 96 -1.28 8.40 4.50
C LEU A 96 -2.15 8.69 3.28
N ASN A 97 -3.45 8.44 3.40
CA ASN A 97 -4.42 8.77 2.36
C ASN A 97 -5.22 10.02 2.74
N CYS A 98 -4.82 11.17 2.20
CA CYS A 98 -5.43 12.48 2.49
C CYS A 98 -6.88 12.63 1.99
N LYS A 99 -7.38 11.71 1.15
CA LYS A 99 -8.79 11.76 0.68
C LYS A 99 -9.76 11.10 1.65
N LEU A 100 -9.27 10.33 2.62
CA LEU A 100 -10.13 9.57 3.52
C LEU A 100 -10.66 10.49 4.62
N LYS A 101 -11.95 10.86 4.50
CA LYS A 101 -12.66 11.70 5.48
C LYS A 101 -12.45 11.13 6.90
N ARG A 102 -12.23 12.01 7.87
CA ARG A 102 -11.96 11.72 9.29
C ARG A 102 -10.59 11.15 9.65
N VAL A 103 -9.74 10.80 8.68
CA VAL A 103 -8.38 10.30 8.97
C VAL A 103 -7.31 11.34 8.63
N ALA A 104 -7.46 12.05 7.52
CA ALA A 104 -6.42 12.92 6.99
C ALA A 104 -6.99 14.07 6.12
N ASP A 105 -8.23 14.48 6.40
CA ASP A 105 -8.99 15.47 5.63
C ASP A 105 -8.82 16.93 6.11
N THR A 106 -8.06 17.14 7.18
CA THR A 106 -7.61 18.46 7.64
C THR A 106 -6.13 18.42 7.96
N GLU A 107 -5.45 19.57 7.91
CA GLU A 107 -4.04 19.72 8.26
C GLU A 107 -3.76 19.21 9.68
N TYR A 108 -4.64 19.53 10.61
CA TYR A 108 -4.55 19.03 11.99
C TYR A 108 -4.60 17.50 12.05
N ARG A 109 -5.54 16.86 11.33
CA ARG A 109 -5.69 15.39 11.35
C ARG A 109 -4.51 14.69 10.67
N LEU A 110 -3.97 15.27 9.61
CA LEU A 110 -2.74 14.80 8.97
C LEU A 110 -1.58 14.77 9.97
N ILE A 111 -1.31 15.89 10.64
CA ILE A 111 -0.23 15.99 11.63
C ILE A 111 -0.48 15.03 12.80
N ALA A 112 -1.70 14.99 13.33
CA ALA A 112 -2.06 14.09 14.42
C ALA A 112 -1.88 12.60 14.03
N GLN A 113 -2.19 12.24 12.78
CA GLN A 113 -1.97 10.87 12.30
C GLN A 113 -0.47 10.57 12.17
N ILE A 114 0.35 11.50 11.67
CA ILE A 114 1.81 11.32 11.62
C ILE A 114 2.38 11.13 13.02
N CYS A 115 1.98 11.95 14.00
CA CYS A 115 2.41 11.81 15.39
C CYS A 115 2.08 10.42 15.96
N ARG A 116 0.84 9.94 15.74
CA ARG A 116 0.41 8.59 16.15
C ARG A 116 1.27 7.50 15.53
N GLU A 117 1.54 7.59 14.23
CA GLU A 117 2.40 6.64 13.54
C GLU A 117 3.84 6.69 14.08
N MET A 118 4.32 7.83 14.56
CA MET A 118 5.67 7.93 15.15
C MET A 118 5.77 7.46 16.61
N GLY A 119 4.66 7.07 17.24
CA GLY A 119 4.63 6.58 18.62
C GLY A 119 4.34 7.66 19.67
N HIS A 120 3.73 8.77 19.27
CA HIS A 120 3.20 9.81 20.16
C HIS A 120 1.67 9.78 20.26
#